data_AF-A0AB33AIE0-F1
#
_entry.id   AF-A0AB33AIE0-F1
#
_cell.length_a   1.000
_cell.length_b   1.000
_cell.length_c   1.000
_cell.angle_alpha   90.00
_cell.angle_beta   90.00
_cell.angle_gamma   90.00
#
_symmetry.space_group_name_H-M   'P 1'
#
loop_
_entity.id
_entity.type
_entity.pdbx_description
1 polymer ?
#
loop_
_entity_poly.entity_id
_entity_poly.type
_entity_poly.pdbx_seq_one_letter_code
_entity_poly.pdbx_strand_id
1 'polypeptide(L)'
;MTVPWSLTTTDHRTVDTTIGVARDLDAAVMAALAAAYDAIEAAGASQARTARYELRAESGLVAIIQTGVDEDGRPDHTATADLIRRIATQQAVSPVPE
;
A
#
# COMPACT_ATOMS: atom_id res chain seq x y z
N MET A 1 -1.16 -6.88 22.62
CA MET A 1 -1.33 -5.43 22.40
C MET A 1 -1.66 -5.23 20.93
N THR A 2 -2.51 -4.28 20.56
CA THR A 2 -2.80 -4.02 19.14
C THR A 2 -1.80 -3.02 18.55
N VAL A 3 -1.42 -3.22 17.29
CA VAL A 3 -0.47 -2.37 16.56
C VAL A 3 -1.25 -1.52 15.55
N PRO A 4 -1.11 -0.18 15.55
CA PRO A 4 -1.77 0.67 14.57
C PRO A 4 -1.12 0.54 13.20
N TRP A 5 -1.88 0.79 12.15
CA TRP A 5 -1.36 0.90 10.79
C TRP A 5 -2.06 2.05 10.07
N SER A 6 -1.43 2.56 9.02
CA SER A 6 -2.01 3.59 8.17
C SER A 6 -1.58 3.45 6.72
N LEU A 7 -2.46 3.86 5.82
CA LEU A 7 -2.21 4.10 4.41
C LEU A 7 -2.52 5.57 4.15
N THR A 8 -1.54 6.32 3.66
CA THR A 8 -1.77 7.66 3.12
C THR A 8 -1.66 7.61 1.61
N THR A 9 -2.74 7.99 0.93
CA THR A 9 -2.80 8.12 -0.52
C THR A 9 -2.76 9.60 -0.88
N THR A 10 -1.77 10.00 -1.67
CA THR A 10 -1.62 11.36 -2.17
C THR A 10 -1.73 11.35 -3.68
N ASP A 11 -2.70 12.10 -4.20
CA ASP A 11 -2.82 12.37 -5.62
C ASP A 11 -2.70 13.87 -5.90
N HIS A 12 -2.88 14.28 -7.16
CA HIS A 12 -2.77 15.68 -7.56
C HIS A 12 -3.83 16.62 -6.94
N ARG A 13 -4.86 16.12 -6.26
CA ARG A 13 -5.98 16.91 -5.73
C ARG A 13 -6.22 16.73 -4.24
N THR A 14 -5.82 15.59 -3.69
CA THR A 14 -6.24 15.13 -2.38
C THR A 14 -5.12 14.37 -1.68
N VAL A 15 -5.18 14.45 -0.35
CA VAL A 15 -4.47 13.56 0.55
C VAL A 15 -5.54 12.86 1.37
N ASP A 16 -5.63 11.55 1.24
CA ASP A 16 -6.53 10.69 2.03
C ASP A 16 -5.69 9.78 2.93
N THR A 17 -6.14 9.56 4.16
CA THR A 17 -5.47 8.66 5.10
C THR A 17 -6.48 7.67 5.67
N THR A 18 -6.26 6.39 5.38
CA THR A 18 -6.95 5.28 6.02
C THR A 18 -6.11 4.78 7.19
N ILE A 19 -6.72 4.63 8.37
CA ILE A 19 -6.06 4.14 9.59
C ILE A 19 -6.79 2.92 10.15
N GLY A 20 -6.05 2.02 10.79
CA GLY A 20 -6.61 0.87 11.48
C GLY A 20 -5.69 0.34 12.57
N VAL A 21 -6.10 -0.78 13.17
CA VAL A 21 -5.32 -1.51 14.16
C VAL A 21 -5.33 -3.01 13.83
N ALA A 22 -4.26 -3.70 14.17
CA ALA A 22 -4.14 -5.15 14.02
C ALA A 22 -3.60 -5.79 15.32
N ARG A 23 -3.62 -7.12 15.41
CA ARG A 23 -3.28 -7.87 16.64
C ARG A 23 -1.78 -7.87 16.98
N ASP A 24 -0.91 -7.68 16.00
CA ASP A 24 0.55 -7.71 16.07
C ASP A 24 1.14 -6.94 14.87
N LEU A 25 2.47 -6.80 14.82
CA LEU A 25 3.16 -6.01 13.79
C LEU A 25 3.00 -6.63 12.40
N ASP A 26 3.15 -7.95 12.26
CA ASP A 26 3.01 -8.64 10.98
C ASP A 26 1.59 -8.48 10.42
N ALA A 27 0.58 -8.62 11.27
CA ALA A 27 -0.81 -8.36 10.89
C ALA A 27 -1.06 -6.90 10.53
N ALA A 28 -0.39 -5.95 11.18
CA ALA A 28 -0.48 -4.53 10.85
C ALA A 28 0.17 -4.21 9.49
N VAL A 29 1.33 -4.79 9.21
CA VAL A 29 2.01 -4.71 7.90
C VAL A 29 1.13 -5.28 6.80
N MET A 30 0.58 -6.48 7.01
CA MET A 30 -0.31 -7.12 6.04
C MET A 30 -1.61 -6.35 5.83
N ALA A 31 -2.18 -5.75 6.89
CA ALA A 31 -3.36 -4.90 6.77
C ALA A 31 -3.07 -3.62 5.98
N ALA A 32 -1.93 -2.96 6.19
CA ALA A 32 -1.51 -1.80 5.42
C ALA A 32 -1.31 -2.14 3.93
N LEU A 33 -0.69 -3.30 3.64
CA LEU A 33 -0.50 -3.79 2.28
C LEU A 33 -1.83 -4.12 1.58
N ALA A 34 -2.76 -4.76 2.29
CA ALA A 34 -4.10 -5.05 1.78
C ALA A 34 -4.88 -3.76 1.47
N ALA A 35 -4.86 -2.78 2.39
CA ALA A 35 -5.50 -1.49 2.16
C ALA A 35 -4.92 -0.76 0.93
N ALA A 36 -3.60 -0.83 0.73
CA ALA A 36 -2.95 -0.23 -0.43
C ALA A 36 -3.37 -0.94 -1.72
N TYR A 37 -3.44 -2.27 -1.71
CA TYR A 37 -3.90 -3.06 -2.84
C TYR A 37 -5.33 -2.66 -3.24
N ASP A 38 -6.25 -2.60 -2.28
CA ASP A 38 -7.64 -2.21 -2.51
C ASP A 38 -7.76 -0.77 -3.06
N ALA A 39 -6.93 0.15 -2.55
CA ALA A 39 -6.89 1.52 -3.04
C ALA A 39 -6.40 1.61 -4.50
N ILE A 40 -5.39 0.81 -4.88
CA ILE A 40 -4.88 0.76 -6.26
C ILE A 40 -5.91 0.14 -7.21
N GLU A 41 -6.57 -0.95 -6.81
CA GLU A 41 -7.63 -1.57 -7.62
C GLU A 41 -8.80 -0.59 -7.84
N ALA A 42 -9.21 0.14 -6.80
CA ALA A 42 -10.24 1.16 -6.90
C ALA A 42 -9.82 2.34 -7.82
N ALA A 43 -8.55 2.76 -7.73
CA ALA A 43 -7.96 3.76 -8.62
C ALA A 43 -7.93 3.28 -10.09
N GLY A 44 -7.57 2.01 -10.31
CA GLY A 44 -7.60 1.38 -11.64
C GLY A 44 -9.01 1.34 -12.23
N ALA A 45 -10.00 0.90 -11.45
CA ALA A 45 -11.40 0.83 -11.90
C ALA A 45 -11.99 2.21 -12.25
N SER A 46 -11.55 3.26 -11.56
CA SER A 46 -11.99 4.64 -11.80
C SER A 46 -11.13 5.41 -12.81
N GLN A 47 -10.09 4.78 -13.37
CA GLN A 47 -9.09 5.42 -14.23
C GLN A 47 -8.48 6.67 -13.58
N ALA A 48 -8.26 6.62 -12.26
CA ALA A 48 -7.66 7.70 -11.52
C ALA A 48 -6.23 7.97 -12.00
N ARG A 49 -5.78 9.21 -11.79
CA ARG A 49 -4.41 9.61 -12.09
C ARG A 49 -3.42 8.90 -11.16
N THR A 50 -2.14 9.07 -11.49
CA THR A 50 -1.01 8.64 -10.67
C THR A 50 -1.14 9.11 -9.23
N ALA A 51 -1.00 8.19 -8.28
CA ALA A 51 -1.01 8.46 -6.85
C ALA A 51 0.26 7.91 -6.19
N ARG A 52 0.58 8.46 -5.01
CA ARG A 52 1.61 7.99 -4.09
C ARG A 52 0.93 7.37 -2.88
N TYR A 53 1.33 6.16 -2.54
CA TYR A 53 0.85 5.39 -1.40
C TYR A 53 1.98 5.27 -0.37
N GLU A 54 1.77 5.79 0.83
CA GLU A 54 2.67 5.64 1.98
C GLU A 54 2.02 4.71 3.01
N LEU A 55 2.66 3.56 3.25
CA LEU A 55 2.19 2.53 4.17
C LEU A 55 3.03 2.56 5.44
N ARG A 56 2.37 2.57 6.60
CA ARG A 56 3.02 2.53 7.91
C ARG A 56 2.37 1.49 8.81
N ALA A 57 3.18 0.86 9.64
CA ALA A 57 2.75 -0.01 10.74
C ALA A 57 3.51 0.44 11.99
N GLU A 58 2.79 0.71 13.06
CA GLU A 58 3.29 1.40 14.24
C GLU A 58 3.94 2.75 13.87
N SER A 59 5.17 3.01 14.30
CA SER A 59 6.00 4.14 13.86
C SER A 59 6.89 3.80 12.66
N GLY A 60 6.84 2.56 12.16
CA GLY A 60 7.67 2.05 11.07
C GLY A 60 7.11 2.36 9.68
N LEU A 61 7.97 2.78 8.77
CA LEU A 61 7.65 2.86 7.35
C LEU A 61 7.71 1.46 6.74
N VAL A 62 6.60 1.00 6.16
CA VAL A 62 6.53 -0.28 5.44
C VAL A 62 6.99 -0.08 4.00
N ALA A 63 6.36 0.86 3.29
CA ALA A 63 6.66 1.13 1.90
C ALA A 63 6.19 2.52 1.47
N ILE A 64 6.85 3.07 0.46
CA ILE A 64 6.37 4.23 -0.31
C ILE A 64 6.35 3.82 -1.77
N ILE A 65 5.18 3.86 -2.39
CA ILE A 65 4.96 3.37 -3.75
C ILE A 65 4.29 4.48 -4.55
N GLN A 66 4.84 4.80 -5.70
CA GLN A 66 4.23 5.74 -6.64
C GLN A 66 3.82 4.97 -7.88
N THR A 67 2.57 5.16 -8.31
CA THR A 67 2.10 4.58 -9.57
C THR A 67 2.98 5.07 -10.72
N GLY A 68 3.39 4.16 -11.58
CA GLY A 68 4.14 4.49 -12.79
C GLY A 68 3.22 4.96 -13.91
N VAL A 69 3.77 5.02 -15.11
CA VAL A 69 2.98 5.08 -16.35
C VAL A 69 3.31 3.87 -17.22
N ASP A 70 2.33 3.39 -17.97
CA ASP A 70 2.47 2.33 -18.96
C ASP A 70 3.07 2.88 -20.27
N GLU A 71 3.16 2.01 -21.28
CA GLU A 71 3.70 2.34 -22.61
C GLU A 71 2.87 3.42 -23.34
N ASP A 72 1.59 3.57 -23.00
CA ASP A 72 0.69 4.59 -23.54
C ASP A 72 0.74 5.90 -22.74
N GLY A 73 1.57 5.98 -21.69
CA GLY A 73 1.67 7.12 -20.79
C GLY A 73 0.50 7.26 -19.81
N ARG A 74 -0.30 6.20 -19.63
CA ARG A 74 -1.41 6.14 -18.66
C ARG A 74 -0.92 5.56 -17.33
N PRO A 75 -1.55 5.87 -16.20
CA PRO A 75 -1.17 5.29 -14.92
C PRO A 75 -1.20 3.76 -14.92
N ASP A 76 -0.07 3.11 -14.59
CA ASP A 76 0.04 1.65 -14.58
C ASP A 76 -0.36 1.09 -13.20
N HIS A 77 -1.68 1.04 -12.97
CA HIS A 77 -2.24 0.52 -11.72
C HIS A 77 -2.00 -0.99 -11.58
N THR A 78 -1.99 -1.74 -12.69
CA THR A 78 -1.75 -3.18 -12.70
C THR A 78 -0.35 -3.52 -12.18
N ALA A 79 0.69 -2.91 -12.75
CA ALA A 79 2.06 -3.14 -12.28
C ALA A 79 2.27 -2.69 -10.83
N THR A 80 1.58 -1.61 -10.43
CA THR A 80 1.61 -1.13 -9.04
C THR A 80 0.97 -2.13 -8.08
N ALA A 81 -0.17 -2.72 -8.45
CA ALA A 81 -0.85 -3.75 -7.68
C ALA A 81 -0.02 -5.03 -7.56
N ASP A 82 0.65 -5.43 -8.65
CA ASP A 82 1.56 -6.58 -8.65
C ASP A 82 2.80 -6.34 -7.79
N LEU A 83 3.32 -5.11 -7.73
CA LEU A 83 4.39 -4.75 -6.80
C LEU A 83 3.95 -4.93 -5.34
N ILE A 84 2.75 -4.49 -4.97
CA ILE A 84 2.21 -4.71 -3.62
C ILE A 84 2.12 -6.21 -3.30
N ARG A 85 1.59 -7.02 -4.22
CA ARG A 85 1.50 -8.49 -4.04
C ARG A 85 2.87 -9.14 -3.81
N ARG A 86 3.89 -8.69 -4.54
CA ARG A 86 5.27 -9.17 -4.36
C ARG A 86 5.83 -8.79 -3.00
N ILE A 87 5.61 -7.56 -2.56
CA ILE A 87 6.03 -7.11 -1.22
C ILE A 87 5.32 -7.95 -0.14
N ALA A 88 4.00 -8.15 -0.25
CA ALA A 88 3.23 -8.97 0.68
C ALA A 88 3.74 -10.42 0.74
N THR A 89 4.11 -11.00 -0.40
CA THR A 89 4.68 -12.35 -0.46
C THR A 89 6.06 -12.40 0.22
N GLN A 90 6.90 -11.38 0.03
CA GLN A 90 8.20 -11.30 0.70
C GLN A 90 8.05 -11.16 2.22
N GLN A 91 7.10 -10.34 2.69
CA GLN A 91 6.82 -10.18 4.13
C GLN A 91 6.26 -11.47 4.75
N ALA A 92 5.45 -12.24 4.02
CA ALA A 92 4.96 -13.53 4.50
C ALA A 92 6.05 -14.61 4.62
N VAL A 93 7.15 -14.48 3.86
CA VAL A 93 8.26 -15.46 3.82
C VAL A 93 9.39 -15.10 4.80
N SER A 94 9.48 -13.85 5.26
CA SER A 94 10.42 -13.44 6.30
C SER A 94 9.78 -13.49 7.68
N PRO A 95 9.90 -14.59 8.46
CA PRO A 95 9.83 -14.45 9.90
C PRO A 95 11.06 -13.63 10.31
N VAL A 96 10.82 -12.45 10.90
CA VAL A 96 11.88 -11.64 11.50
C VAL A 96 12.65 -12.52 12.49
N PRO A 97 13.97 -12.71 12.36
CA PRO A 97 14.75 -13.33 13.42
C PRO A 97 14.76 -12.38 14.64
N GLU A 98 14.40 -12.93 15.81
CA GLU A 98 14.47 -12.26 17.12
C GLU A 98 15.87 -11.76 17.48
#